data_AF-A0AA96CXF6-F1
#
_entry.id   AF-A0AA96CXF6-F1
#
_cell.length_a   1.000
_cell.length_b   1.000
_cell.length_c   1.000
_cell.angle_alpha   90.00
_cell.angle_beta   90.00
_cell.angle_gamma   90.00
#
_symmetry.space_group_name_H-M   'P 1'
#
loop_
_entity.id
_entity.type
_entity.pdbx_description
1 polymer ?
#
loop_
_entity_poly.entity_id
_entity_poly.type
_entity_poly.pdbx_seq_one_letter_code
_entity_poly.pdbx_strand_id
1 'polypeptide(L)'
;MKNIFKVVLLFVVGFGFLIYLTIPSNIKEAQTQNELEFKNLPAFFDVVNGNNYTKKDDFFKKFPLYLIVLNHDSLAVFSELHKKNINENIVLVANISNTPWLIKQIAVNGELEKMFKDSKINLINDSSGSFSNSLDINNNSQNGYFVYKVFEDGKITKIFQNSVKKGALQNGITKEEIETELENFIKEFNKYNIN
;
A
#
# COMPACT_ATOMS: atom_id res chain seq x y z
N MET A 1 43.46 26.38 31.10
CA MET A 1 42.35 25.38 31.17
C MET A 1 41.08 25.90 31.84
N LYS A 2 41.14 26.61 32.99
CA LYS A 2 39.95 27.09 33.74
C LYS A 2 39.00 28.01 32.96
N ASN A 3 39.52 28.82 32.03
CA ASN A 3 38.71 29.74 31.22
C ASN A 3 38.04 29.03 30.03
N ILE A 4 38.71 28.04 29.44
CA ILE A 4 38.16 27.22 28.34
C ILE A 4 36.95 26.42 28.86
N PHE A 5 37.06 25.85 30.06
CA PHE A 5 35.94 25.12 30.68
C PHE A 5 34.70 26.02 30.90
N LYS A 6 34.91 27.27 31.32
CA LYS A 6 33.81 28.25 31.48
C LYS A 6 33.15 28.60 30.15
N VAL A 7 33.94 28.77 29.08
CA VAL A 7 33.42 29.09 27.74
C VAL A 7 32.62 27.91 27.18
N VAL A 8 33.13 26.68 27.33
CA VAL A 8 32.41 25.47 26.91
C VAL A 8 31.10 25.30 27.69
N LEU A 9 31.12 25.53 29.01
CA LEU A 9 29.91 25.47 29.84
C LEU A 9 28.88 26.52 29.39
N LEU A 10 29.32 27.75 29.11
CA LEU A 10 28.44 28.83 28.65
C LEU A 10 27.83 28.51 27.28
N PHE A 11 28.59 27.86 26.40
CA PHE A 11 28.12 27.44 25.09
C PHE A 11 27.08 26.32 25.20
N VAL A 12 27.31 25.29 26.02
CA VAL A 12 26.35 24.20 26.23
C VAL A 12 25.05 24.70 26.84
N VAL A 13 25.14 25.56 27.86
CA VAL A 13 23.96 26.14 28.51
C VAL A 13 23.22 27.09 27.57
N GLY A 14 23.93 27.97 26.86
CA GLY A 14 23.33 28.91 25.91
C GLY A 14 22.66 28.20 24.73
N PHE A 15 23.29 27.18 24.19
CA PHE A 15 22.74 26.40 23.07
C PHE A 15 21.55 25.54 23.52
N GLY A 16 21.61 24.94 24.72
CA GLY A 16 20.48 24.22 25.30
C GLY A 16 19.26 25.13 25.53
N PHE A 17 19.49 26.37 25.98
CA PHE A 17 18.43 27.35 26.17
C PHE A 17 17.80 27.81 24.85
N LEU A 18 18.62 27.99 23.80
CA LEU A 18 18.14 28.30 22.45
C LEU A 18 17.28 27.17 21.89
N ILE A 19 17.71 25.92 22.02
CA ILE A 19 16.93 24.75 21.59
C ILE A 19 15.60 24.70 22.35
N TYR A 20 15.61 24.90 23.66
CA TYR A 20 14.40 24.90 24.47
C TYR A 20 13.39 25.98 24.03
N LEU A 21 13.85 27.18 23.72
CA LEU A 21 12.99 28.28 23.26
C LEU A 21 12.53 28.14 21.80
N THR A 22 13.29 27.46 20.96
CA THR A 22 12.99 27.33 19.52
C THR A 22 12.27 26.03 19.17
N ILE A 23 12.26 25.02 20.05
CA ILE A 23 11.43 23.83 19.85
C ILE A 23 9.95 24.26 19.95
N PRO A 24 9.17 24.12 18.87
CA PRO A 24 7.75 24.40 18.91
C PRO A 24 7.08 23.44 19.91
N SER A 25 6.29 23.99 20.83
CA SER A 25 5.61 23.26 21.91
C SER A 25 4.52 22.28 21.42
N ASN A 26 4.28 22.22 20.12
CA ASN A 26 3.44 21.23 19.48
C ASN A 26 4.17 20.58 18.29
N ILE A 27 5.13 19.71 18.57
CA ILE A 27 5.28 18.51 17.74
C ILE A 27 4.25 17.50 18.25
N LYS A 28 2.98 17.88 18.17
CA LYS A 28 1.94 16.87 18.08
C LYS A 28 2.01 16.48 16.61
N GLU A 29 2.58 15.32 16.31
CA GLU A 29 2.13 14.62 15.12
C GLU A 29 0.61 14.67 15.21
N ALA A 30 -0.01 15.46 14.34
CA ALA A 30 -1.41 15.31 14.11
C ALA A 30 -1.53 13.90 13.54
N GLN A 31 -1.78 12.93 14.41
CA GLN A 31 -2.47 11.72 14.02
C GLN A 31 -3.88 12.17 13.65
N THR A 32 -4.00 12.91 12.54
CA THR A 32 -5.22 12.90 11.77
C THR A 32 -5.39 11.44 11.42
N GLN A 33 -6.26 10.74 12.15
CA GLN A 33 -6.92 9.57 11.60
C GLN A 33 -7.58 10.09 10.33
N ASN A 34 -6.86 9.96 9.21
CA ASN A 34 -7.34 10.41 7.93
C ASN A 34 -8.59 9.58 7.68
N GLU A 35 -9.75 10.23 7.62
CA GLU A 35 -10.97 9.53 7.23
C GLU A 35 -10.68 8.84 5.90
N LEU A 36 -10.96 7.53 5.86
CA LEU A 36 -10.73 6.70 4.70
C LEU A 36 -11.74 7.14 3.62
N GLU A 37 -11.29 8.02 2.74
CA GLU A 37 -12.11 8.63 1.70
C GLU A 37 -11.37 8.64 0.36
N PHE A 38 -12.13 8.48 -0.73
CA PHE A 38 -11.62 8.46 -2.09
C PHE A 38 -10.93 9.76 -2.51
N LYS A 39 -11.29 10.89 -1.88
CA LYS A 39 -10.62 12.19 -2.10
C LYS A 39 -9.18 12.19 -1.58
N ASN A 40 -8.86 11.35 -0.60
CA ASN A 40 -7.55 11.25 0.04
C ASN A 40 -6.61 10.26 -0.67
N LEU A 41 -7.11 9.49 -1.64
CA LEU A 41 -6.25 8.67 -2.52
C LEU A 41 -5.41 9.56 -3.44
N PRO A 42 -4.20 9.10 -3.84
CA PRO A 42 -3.28 9.90 -4.64
C PRO A 42 -3.89 10.33 -5.98
N ALA A 43 -3.69 11.58 -6.36
CA ALA A 43 -4.23 12.15 -7.60
C ALA A 43 -3.60 11.55 -8.87
N PHE A 44 -2.34 11.10 -8.78
CA PHE A 44 -1.59 10.47 -9.85
C PHE A 44 -0.87 9.22 -9.37
N PHE A 45 -0.79 8.19 -10.21
CA PHE A 45 -0.13 6.93 -9.90
C PHE A 45 0.27 6.16 -11.15
N ASP A 46 1.15 5.17 -10.98
CA ASP A 46 1.61 4.32 -12.09
C ASP A 46 0.76 3.04 -12.17
N VAL A 47 0.34 2.68 -13.38
CA VAL A 47 -0.40 1.45 -13.66
C VAL A 47 0.55 0.46 -14.33
N VAL A 48 0.70 -0.72 -13.75
CA VAL A 48 1.52 -1.80 -14.30
C VAL A 48 0.94 -2.23 -15.65
N ASN A 49 1.80 -2.42 -16.67
CA ASN A 49 1.40 -2.67 -18.06
C ASN A 49 0.48 -1.58 -18.67
N GLY A 50 0.45 -0.38 -18.07
CA GLY A 50 -0.37 0.74 -18.50
C GLY A 50 0.43 2.04 -18.57
N ASN A 51 -0.26 3.17 -18.35
CA ASN A 51 0.38 4.47 -18.36
C ASN A 51 0.99 4.81 -16.99
N ASN A 52 2.21 5.34 -17.02
CA ASN A 52 2.77 6.04 -15.87
C ASN A 52 2.05 7.38 -15.67
N TYR A 53 2.02 7.87 -14.42
CA TYR A 53 1.39 9.15 -14.08
C TYR A 53 -0.10 9.24 -14.49
N THR A 54 -0.83 8.14 -14.33
CA THR A 54 -2.27 8.06 -14.59
C THR A 54 -3.05 8.90 -13.58
N LYS A 55 -3.98 9.73 -14.06
CA LYS A 55 -4.85 10.57 -13.22
C LYS A 55 -5.98 9.75 -12.60
N LYS A 56 -6.21 9.93 -11.30
CA LYS A 56 -7.23 9.21 -10.49
C LYS A 56 -8.62 9.24 -11.12
N ASP A 57 -9.10 10.42 -11.48
CA ASP A 57 -10.48 10.61 -11.97
C ASP A 57 -10.70 10.02 -13.37
N ASP A 58 -9.62 9.87 -14.16
CA ASP A 58 -9.69 9.25 -15.49
C ASP A 58 -9.61 7.72 -15.43
N PHE A 59 -9.09 7.17 -14.33
CA PHE A 59 -8.88 5.74 -14.14
C PHE A 59 -10.07 5.07 -13.44
N PHE A 60 -10.53 5.63 -12.32
CA PHE A 60 -11.64 5.06 -11.55
C PHE A 60 -12.98 5.60 -12.03
N LYS A 61 -13.65 4.84 -12.91
CA LYS A 61 -14.91 5.27 -13.55
C LYS A 61 -16.18 4.59 -13.05
N LYS A 62 -16.05 3.52 -12.26
CA LYS A 62 -17.18 2.69 -11.82
C LYS A 62 -17.11 2.44 -10.32
N PHE A 63 -18.24 2.63 -9.66
CA PHE A 63 -18.44 2.35 -8.24
C PHE A 63 -19.65 1.42 -8.07
N PRO A 64 -19.74 0.64 -6.98
CA PRO A 64 -18.70 0.46 -5.96
C PRO A 64 -17.45 -0.21 -6.53
N LEU A 65 -16.29 0.15 -5.99
CA LEU A 65 -14.97 -0.37 -6.38
C LEU A 65 -14.36 -1.13 -5.21
N TYR A 66 -13.68 -2.23 -5.50
CA TYR A 66 -12.89 -2.96 -4.52
C TYR A 66 -11.40 -2.73 -4.78
N LEU A 67 -10.73 -2.16 -3.77
CA LEU A 67 -9.28 -2.00 -3.77
C LEU A 67 -8.68 -3.15 -2.97
N ILE A 68 -7.84 -3.96 -3.62
CA ILE A 68 -7.10 -5.04 -2.96
C ILE A 68 -5.63 -4.64 -2.92
N VAL A 69 -5.14 -4.30 -1.73
CA VAL A 69 -3.74 -3.95 -1.51
C VAL A 69 -2.95 -5.21 -1.19
N LEU A 70 -1.92 -5.47 -1.99
CA LEU A 70 -1.11 -6.68 -2.00
C LEU A 70 0.29 -6.35 -1.51
N ASN A 71 0.71 -6.99 -0.42
CA ASN A 71 2.12 -6.99 -0.03
C ASN A 71 2.88 -8.07 -0.82
N HIS A 72 4.21 -8.06 -0.71
CA HIS A 72 5.15 -8.89 -1.47
C HIS A 72 4.64 -10.29 -1.88
N ASP A 73 4.46 -11.22 -0.93
CA ASP A 73 4.15 -12.62 -1.27
C ASP A 73 2.74 -12.79 -1.84
N SER A 74 1.81 -11.88 -1.51
CA SER A 74 0.44 -11.94 -2.04
C SER A 74 0.36 -11.63 -3.54
N LEU A 75 1.34 -10.94 -4.11
CA LEU A 75 1.41 -10.68 -5.54
C LEU A 75 1.45 -11.98 -6.36
N ALA A 76 2.20 -12.99 -5.89
CA ALA A 76 2.30 -14.29 -6.56
C ALA A 76 0.92 -14.94 -6.74
N VAL A 77 0.12 -14.94 -5.68
CA VAL A 77 -1.21 -15.57 -5.66
C VAL A 77 -2.21 -14.77 -6.48
N PHE A 78 -2.26 -13.45 -6.27
CA PHE A 78 -3.28 -12.59 -6.88
C PHE A 78 -3.00 -12.27 -8.35
N SER A 79 -1.82 -12.59 -8.87
CA SER A 79 -1.56 -12.59 -10.32
C SER A 79 -2.55 -13.46 -11.10
N GLU A 80 -3.05 -14.53 -10.49
CA GLU A 80 -4.01 -15.46 -11.09
C GLU A 80 -5.47 -15.13 -10.76
N LEU A 81 -5.75 -14.09 -9.98
CA LEU A 81 -7.13 -13.74 -9.57
C LEU A 81 -8.05 -13.50 -10.78
N HIS A 82 -7.51 -12.95 -11.87
CA HIS A 82 -8.26 -12.71 -13.11
C HIS A 82 -8.83 -13.97 -13.77
N LYS A 83 -8.35 -15.17 -13.40
CA LYS A 83 -8.88 -16.46 -13.88
C LYS A 83 -10.15 -16.88 -13.14
N LYS A 84 -10.47 -16.21 -12.03
CA LYS A 84 -11.65 -16.47 -11.22
C LYS A 84 -12.83 -15.64 -11.73
N ASN A 85 -14.03 -16.23 -11.67
CA ASN A 85 -15.26 -15.56 -12.06
C ASN A 85 -15.71 -14.58 -10.98
N ILE A 86 -15.20 -13.35 -11.05
CA ILE A 86 -15.55 -12.23 -10.18
C ILE A 86 -16.12 -11.12 -11.06
N ASN A 87 -17.34 -10.65 -10.74
CA ASN A 87 -18.05 -9.66 -11.56
C ASN A 87 -17.86 -8.23 -11.03
N GLU A 88 -17.36 -8.10 -9.81
CA GLU A 88 -17.14 -6.86 -9.12
C GLU A 88 -16.01 -6.05 -9.76
N ASN A 89 -16.11 -4.72 -9.69
CA ASN A 89 -15.06 -3.83 -10.15
C ASN A 89 -13.88 -3.90 -9.17
N ILE A 90 -12.81 -4.62 -9.54
CA ILE A 90 -11.60 -4.80 -8.72
C ILE A 90 -10.43 -4.03 -9.31
N VAL A 91 -9.65 -3.38 -8.46
CA VAL A 91 -8.32 -2.88 -8.77
C VAL A 91 -7.34 -3.39 -7.73
N LEU A 92 -6.20 -3.90 -8.18
CA LEU A 92 -5.11 -4.36 -7.34
C LEU A 92 -4.12 -3.22 -7.09
N VAL A 93 -3.48 -3.21 -5.93
CA VAL A 93 -2.43 -2.24 -5.58
C VAL A 93 -1.22 -3.01 -5.04
N ALA A 94 -0.08 -2.96 -5.72
CA ALA A 94 1.17 -3.55 -5.27
C ALA A 94 1.86 -2.63 -4.25
N ASN A 95 1.73 -2.94 -2.97
CA ASN A 95 2.46 -2.26 -1.90
C ASN A 95 3.90 -2.78 -1.83
N ILE A 96 4.79 -2.09 -2.53
CA ILE A 96 6.24 -2.37 -2.56
C ILE A 96 7.06 -1.19 -2.00
N SER A 97 6.43 -0.38 -1.13
CA SER A 97 7.00 0.82 -0.52
C SER A 97 8.29 0.55 0.28
N ASN A 98 8.42 -0.63 0.88
CA ASN A 98 9.55 -1.00 1.73
C ASN A 98 10.82 -1.46 0.98
N THR A 99 10.76 -1.66 -0.35
CA THR A 99 11.94 -2.05 -1.15
C THR A 99 12.88 -0.84 -1.34
N PRO A 100 14.21 -0.99 -1.51
CA PRO A 100 15.06 0.14 -1.88
C PRO A 100 14.74 0.71 -3.28
N TRP A 101 14.73 2.04 -3.45
CA TRP A 101 14.26 2.73 -4.67
C TRP A 101 14.92 2.25 -5.97
N LEU A 102 16.24 2.05 -5.96
CA LEU A 102 17.00 1.59 -7.14
C LEU A 102 16.54 0.19 -7.61
N ILE A 103 16.19 -0.69 -6.68
CA ILE A 103 15.70 -2.04 -6.97
C ILE A 103 14.26 -2.00 -7.51
N LYS A 104 13.44 -1.05 -7.03
CA LYS A 104 12.04 -0.89 -7.49
C LYS A 104 11.96 -0.61 -9.00
N GLN A 105 12.74 0.36 -9.49
CA GLN A 105 12.61 0.84 -10.87
C GLN A 105 12.99 -0.20 -11.92
N ILE A 106 13.97 -1.05 -11.63
CA ILE A 106 14.55 -1.95 -12.65
C ILE A 106 13.99 -3.36 -12.49
N ALA A 107 14.13 -3.94 -11.30
CA ALA A 107 13.80 -5.34 -11.09
C ALA A 107 12.31 -5.54 -10.76
N VAL A 108 11.75 -4.71 -9.87
CA VAL A 108 10.38 -4.94 -9.39
C VAL A 108 9.36 -4.56 -10.45
N ASN A 109 9.50 -3.41 -11.12
CA ASN A 109 8.56 -3.00 -12.17
C ASN A 109 8.52 -4.03 -13.32
N GLY A 110 9.68 -4.47 -13.82
CA GLY A 110 9.73 -5.47 -14.87
C GLY A 110 9.18 -6.84 -14.45
N GLU A 111 9.30 -7.20 -13.17
CA GLU A 111 8.72 -8.45 -12.65
C GLU A 111 7.20 -8.35 -12.49
N LEU A 112 6.68 -7.22 -12.00
CA LEU A 112 5.24 -6.96 -11.93
C LEU A 112 4.62 -6.98 -13.34
N GLU A 113 5.26 -6.34 -14.32
CA GLU A 113 4.82 -6.35 -15.70
C GLU A 113 4.70 -7.77 -16.27
N LYS A 114 5.71 -8.62 -16.03
CA LYS A 114 5.69 -10.03 -16.45
C LYS A 114 4.60 -10.83 -15.74
N MET A 115 4.52 -10.70 -14.42
CA MET A 115 3.61 -11.48 -13.58
C MET A 115 2.13 -11.17 -13.87
N PHE A 116 1.83 -9.90 -14.18
CA PHE A 116 0.47 -9.44 -14.47
C PHE A 116 0.21 -9.19 -15.96
N LYS A 117 1.09 -9.66 -16.86
CA LYS A 117 0.97 -9.44 -18.31
C LYS A 117 -0.37 -9.89 -18.89
N ASP A 118 -0.87 -11.03 -18.40
CA ASP A 118 -2.13 -11.62 -18.88
C ASP A 118 -3.33 -11.26 -17.99
N SER A 119 -3.10 -10.49 -16.92
CA SER A 119 -4.16 -10.08 -15.99
C SER A 119 -5.08 -9.06 -16.67
N LYS A 120 -6.39 -9.32 -16.58
CA LYS A 120 -7.44 -8.36 -16.98
C LYS A 120 -7.78 -7.36 -15.87
N ILE A 121 -7.30 -7.61 -14.66
CA ILE A 121 -7.48 -6.73 -13.50
C ILE A 121 -6.31 -5.77 -13.47
N ASN A 122 -6.59 -4.47 -13.43
CA ASN A 122 -5.55 -3.44 -13.37
C ASN A 122 -4.78 -3.53 -12.05
N LEU A 123 -3.46 -3.37 -12.15
CA LEU A 123 -2.56 -3.31 -11.00
C LEU A 123 -1.91 -1.93 -10.93
N ILE A 124 -2.06 -1.27 -9.80
CA ILE A 124 -1.38 -0.01 -9.48
C ILE A 124 -0.07 -0.33 -8.77
N ASN A 125 0.99 0.38 -9.14
CA ASN A 125 2.28 0.29 -8.48
C ASN A 125 2.39 1.33 -7.35
N ASP A 126 2.34 0.88 -6.09
CA ASP A 126 2.49 1.74 -4.91
C ASP A 126 3.93 1.76 -4.38
N SER A 127 4.89 2.01 -5.28
CA SER A 127 6.31 2.12 -4.93
C SER A 127 6.61 3.28 -3.98
N SER A 128 5.80 4.35 -4.00
CA SER A 128 5.94 5.51 -3.12
C SER A 128 5.26 5.33 -1.76
N GLY A 129 4.41 4.31 -1.60
CA GLY A 129 3.58 4.12 -0.40
C GLY A 129 2.43 5.11 -0.29
N SER A 130 2.11 5.87 -1.34
CA SER A 130 1.05 6.88 -1.30
C SER A 130 -0.33 6.25 -1.10
N PHE A 131 -0.64 5.13 -1.76
CA PHE A 131 -1.89 4.41 -1.50
C PHE A 131 -1.92 3.80 -0.11
N SER A 132 -0.84 3.13 0.28
CA SER A 132 -0.74 2.46 1.59
C SER A 132 -0.90 3.45 2.74
N ASN A 133 -0.30 4.64 2.63
CA ASN A 133 -0.46 5.73 3.59
C ASN A 133 -1.89 6.30 3.59
N SER A 134 -2.49 6.53 2.42
CA SER A 134 -3.88 7.01 2.32
C SER A 134 -4.91 6.02 2.86
N LEU A 135 -4.58 4.72 2.90
CA LEU A 135 -5.42 3.64 3.40
C LEU A 135 -5.09 3.21 4.84
N ASP A 136 -4.19 3.95 5.51
CA ASP A 136 -3.71 3.69 6.88
C ASP A 136 -3.18 2.25 7.07
N ILE A 137 -2.42 1.76 6.10
CA ILE A 137 -1.85 0.41 6.13
C ILE A 137 -0.51 0.45 6.85
N ASN A 138 -0.54 0.16 8.16
CA ASN A 138 0.65 0.11 9.02
C ASN A 138 1.22 -1.32 9.19
N ASN A 139 0.78 -2.28 8.38
CA ASN A 139 1.15 -3.69 8.50
C ASN A 139 2.31 -4.07 7.57
N ASN A 140 3.42 -4.50 8.19
CA ASN A 140 4.67 -4.86 7.52
C ASN A 140 4.80 -6.35 7.15
N SER A 141 3.73 -7.14 7.30
CA SER A 141 3.71 -8.55 6.90
C SER A 141 3.90 -8.67 5.38
N GLN A 142 4.93 -9.41 4.96
CA GLN A 142 5.20 -9.62 3.52
C GLN A 142 4.08 -10.38 2.80
N ASN A 143 3.34 -11.23 3.53
CA ASN A 143 2.32 -12.11 2.97
C ASN A 143 0.88 -11.61 3.16
N GLY A 144 0.71 -10.40 3.70
CA GLY A 144 -0.60 -9.80 3.93
C GLY A 144 -1.25 -9.25 2.66
N TYR A 145 -2.58 -9.23 2.67
CA TYR A 145 -3.39 -8.45 1.74
C TYR A 145 -4.57 -7.81 2.46
N PHE A 146 -5.07 -6.70 1.91
CA PHE A 146 -6.10 -5.87 2.52
C PHE A 146 -7.17 -5.53 1.49
N VAL A 147 -8.43 -5.73 1.85
CA VAL A 147 -9.56 -5.51 0.96
C VAL A 147 -10.37 -4.34 1.46
N TYR A 148 -10.56 -3.35 0.59
CA TYR A 148 -11.36 -2.16 0.85
C TYR A 148 -12.48 -2.05 -0.18
N LYS A 149 -13.64 -1.56 0.25
CA LYS A 149 -14.74 -1.14 -0.63
C LYS A 149 -14.79 0.37 -0.64
N VAL A 150 -14.81 0.93 -1.84
CA VAL A 150 -15.05 2.35 -2.11
C VAL A 150 -16.48 2.48 -2.60
N PHE A 151 -17.29 3.21 -1.83
CA PHE A 151 -18.69 3.48 -2.13
C PHE A 151 -18.84 4.66 -3.10
N GLU A 152 -20.02 4.81 -3.68
CA GLU A 152 -20.33 5.89 -4.63
C GLU A 152 -20.21 7.29 -4.00
N ASP A 153 -20.46 7.41 -2.70
CA ASP A 153 -20.30 8.64 -1.93
C ASP A 153 -18.83 8.99 -1.62
N GLY A 154 -17.90 8.13 -2.07
CA GLY A 154 -16.46 8.28 -1.84
C GLY A 154 -15.98 7.75 -0.49
N LYS A 155 -16.85 7.21 0.37
CA LYS A 155 -16.43 6.55 1.61
C LYS A 155 -15.64 5.29 1.29
N ILE A 156 -14.55 5.06 2.01
CA ILE A 156 -13.76 3.82 1.94
C ILE A 156 -13.96 3.06 3.23
N THR A 157 -14.25 1.76 3.14
CA THR A 157 -14.34 0.87 4.30
C THR A 157 -13.46 -0.34 4.07
N LYS A 158 -12.61 -0.66 5.05
CA LYS A 158 -11.89 -1.92 5.09
C LYS A 158 -12.87 -3.05 5.34
N ILE A 159 -12.92 -4.02 4.44
CA ILE A 159 -13.84 -5.15 4.49
C ILE A 159 -13.21 -6.28 5.30
N PHE A 160 -12.00 -6.68 4.90
CA PHE A 160 -11.21 -7.66 5.65
C PHE A 160 -9.72 -7.53 5.31
N GLN A 161 -8.91 -8.24 6.09
CA GLN A 161 -7.50 -8.48 5.79
C GLN A 161 -7.21 -9.95 6.05
N ASN A 162 -6.27 -10.52 5.31
CA ASN A 162 -5.78 -11.86 5.57
C ASN A 162 -4.35 -11.98 5.03
N SER A 163 -3.80 -13.19 5.02
CA SER A 163 -2.47 -13.48 4.51
C SER A 163 -2.45 -14.76 3.71
N VAL A 164 -1.59 -14.81 2.69
CA VAL A 164 -1.29 -16.03 1.92
C VAL A 164 -0.11 -16.79 2.55
N LYS A 165 0.25 -17.93 1.98
CA LYS A 165 1.51 -18.64 2.26
C LYS A 165 2.71 -17.70 2.29
N LYS A 166 3.39 -17.65 3.44
CA LYS A 166 4.63 -16.88 3.61
C LYS A 166 5.73 -17.46 2.73
N GLY A 167 6.47 -16.59 2.06
CA GLY A 167 7.55 -16.99 1.18
C GLY A 167 7.09 -17.39 -0.23
N ALA A 168 5.85 -17.10 -0.64
CA ALA A 168 5.33 -17.54 -1.94
C ALA A 168 6.17 -17.04 -3.14
N LEU A 169 6.76 -15.85 -3.05
CA LEU A 169 7.65 -15.32 -4.09
C LEU A 169 9.09 -15.84 -3.99
N GLN A 170 9.61 -16.07 -2.77
CA GLN A 170 11.01 -16.48 -2.57
C GLN A 170 11.20 -17.99 -2.66
N ASN A 171 10.29 -18.75 -2.05
CA ASN A 171 10.34 -20.21 -1.95
C ASN A 171 9.45 -20.89 -2.99
N GLY A 172 8.66 -20.11 -3.74
CA GLY A 172 7.68 -20.60 -4.69
C GLY A 172 6.35 -20.99 -4.04
N ILE A 173 5.33 -21.08 -4.90
CA ILE A 173 3.99 -21.56 -4.56
C ILE A 173 3.49 -22.42 -5.72
N THR A 174 2.85 -23.55 -5.42
CA THR A 174 2.31 -24.43 -6.47
C THR A 174 0.98 -23.91 -7.01
N LYS A 175 0.54 -24.43 -8.16
CA LYS A 175 -0.76 -24.05 -8.73
C LYS A 175 -1.93 -24.45 -7.82
N GLU A 176 -1.83 -25.61 -7.18
CA GLU A 176 -2.85 -26.11 -6.24
C GLU A 176 -2.94 -25.22 -5.00
N GLU A 177 -1.78 -24.72 -4.51
CA GLU A 177 -1.73 -23.77 -3.40
C GLU A 177 -2.34 -22.42 -3.79
N ILE A 178 -2.00 -21.88 -4.97
CA ILE A 178 -2.63 -20.65 -5.50
C ILE A 178 -4.15 -20.83 -5.59
N GLU A 179 -4.61 -21.95 -6.16
CA GLU A 179 -6.03 -22.22 -6.34
C GLU A 179 -6.76 -22.23 -5.01
N THR A 180 -6.20 -22.91 -4.00
CA THR A 180 -6.75 -22.99 -2.64
C THR A 180 -6.80 -21.62 -1.97
N GLU A 181 -5.74 -20.82 -2.09
CA GLU A 181 -5.67 -19.46 -1.51
C GLU A 181 -6.70 -18.53 -2.17
N LEU A 182 -6.86 -18.61 -3.49
CA LEU A 182 -7.85 -17.82 -4.22
C LEU A 182 -9.28 -18.28 -3.93
N GLU A 183 -9.55 -19.58 -3.76
CA GLU A 183 -10.86 -20.08 -3.33
C GLU A 183 -11.22 -19.58 -1.92
N ASN A 184 -10.26 -19.61 -0.99
CA ASN A 184 -10.44 -19.06 0.35
C ASN A 184 -10.71 -17.56 0.31
N PHE A 185 -9.96 -16.81 -0.52
CA PHE A 185 -10.20 -15.40 -0.78
C PHE A 185 -11.63 -15.16 -1.29
N ILE A 186 -12.08 -15.87 -2.33
CA ILE A 186 -13.42 -15.70 -2.91
C ILE A 186 -14.50 -16.02 -1.89
N LYS A 187 -14.33 -17.11 -1.13
CA LYS A 187 -15.28 -17.49 -0.08
C LYS A 187 -15.43 -16.39 0.97
N GLU A 188 -14.33 -15.76 1.37
CA GLU A 188 -14.37 -14.64 2.31
C GLU A 188 -14.95 -13.39 1.66
N PHE A 189 -14.50 -13.04 0.46
CA PHE A 189 -14.96 -11.89 -0.31
C PHE A 189 -16.47 -11.90 -0.53
N ASN A 190 -17.03 -13.05 -0.87
CA ASN A 190 -18.46 -13.22 -1.10
C ASN A 190 -19.31 -12.98 0.15
N LYS A 191 -18.78 -13.15 1.37
CA LYS A 191 -19.52 -12.83 2.61
C LYS A 191 -19.88 -11.35 2.71
N TYR A 192 -19.12 -10.49 2.05
CA TYR A 192 -19.28 -9.04 2.09
C TYR A 192 -19.83 -8.46 0.77
N ASN A 193 -20.06 -9.31 -0.23
CA ASN A 193 -20.71 -8.95 -1.50
C ASN A 193 -22.20 -9.30 -1.55
N ILE A 194 -22.75 -9.89 -0.49
CA ILE A 194 -24.19 -10.09 -0.39
C ILE A 194 -24.83 -8.76 0.03
N ASN A 195 -25.27 -8.02 -0.99
CA ASN A 195 -26.37 -7.06 -0.89
C ASN A 195 -27.60 -7.69 -1.54
#